data_AF-A0A2W5T2R0-F1
#
_entry.id   AF-A0A2W5T2R0-F1
#
_cell.length_a   1.000
_cell.length_b   1.000
_cell.length_c   1.000
_cell.angle_alpha   90.00
_cell.angle_beta   90.00
_cell.angle_gamma   90.00
#
_symmetry.space_group_name_H-M   'P 1'
#
loop_
_entity.id
_entity.type
_entity.pdbx_description
1 polymer ?
#
loop_
_entity_poly.entity_id
_entity_poly.type
_entity_poly.pdbx_seq_one_letter_code
_entity_poly.pdbx_strand_id
1 'polypeptide(L)'
;MLALRRLPCFVIVAATSALGRIGGGENFNSGNSDDRGGGDGGAIVELLVWLIIRHPQVGIPVAIIVAIGFFIWKARSGGDASTRKAIDRAEAERRTKVSAAAVDGWVNALKTKDPNFDLLKFFDRTRRQFLELQDAWFKRNLEPVRKYLSDATFQRLVVQLKLMELAGVRDAIAEPAVVDMQIIGLEQNDSFDSVHIRVTADLKDTDAPSTATDEQALALAKKQKAERFTEVWTFVRKPGAQTKVDGDVSQGKCPNCGAPFEGGAANTCEFCGAIVNSGNFDWVLSEITQGSQHQPHPALPDGFVKARQSDPALTTEALEDRASLVFWKWIEAQSLGDPSRMAKVSVEQFGASLQKRAFREVAVGAVNTQQLSRQNDKDVAAIEVRWSAKVGAGQSQPLRYVMLLERGAGAKTPDGHGMSTNRCSQCGAPLTDNGQPVCEFCGNVFSSGANDWVLRDVGSWEWWRGHGGVPATSRAAPAAARVPDREERERLVYLMAVMARADGVVDESERKLLRMASERWNVPWANVELALNATGDSLFGKLIVRGSSEAESFMRELVQVAKADGKIDARERKLLASAATHLGLSGRLDEFLK
;
A
#
# COMPACT_ATOMS: atom_id res chain seq x y z
N MET A 1 -11.73 55.38 25.96
CA MET A 1 -12.10 55.00 24.58
C MET A 1 -10.94 55.33 23.66
N LEU A 2 -10.65 54.45 22.69
CA LEU A 2 -9.50 54.42 21.76
C LEU A 2 -8.15 53.93 22.32
N ALA A 3 -7.89 52.64 22.16
CA ALA A 3 -6.64 52.07 21.63
C ALA A 3 -6.70 50.52 21.65
N LEU A 4 -7.59 49.93 20.85
CA LEU A 4 -7.61 48.49 20.59
C LEU A 4 -7.81 48.29 19.09
N ARG A 5 -6.72 48.36 18.35
CA ARG A 5 -6.69 47.99 16.93
C ARG A 5 -5.35 47.31 16.63
N ARG A 6 -5.47 46.07 16.15
CA ARG A 6 -4.47 45.28 15.41
C ARG A 6 -3.41 44.56 16.25
N LEU A 7 -3.78 43.41 16.82
CA LEU A 7 -2.86 42.27 16.89
C LEU A 7 -3.06 41.41 15.64
N PRO A 8 -2.02 41.13 14.83
CA PRO A 8 -2.10 40.15 13.78
C PRO A 8 -2.20 38.75 14.42
N CYS A 9 -3.27 38.04 14.09
CA CYS A 9 -3.41 36.62 14.40
C CYS A 9 -2.34 35.86 13.59
N PHE A 10 -1.18 35.60 14.21
CA PHE A 10 -0.18 34.69 13.66
C PHE A 10 -0.74 33.28 13.74
N VAL A 11 -1.44 32.85 12.68
CA VAL A 11 -1.70 31.43 12.44
C VAL A 11 -0.35 30.80 12.12
N ILE A 12 0.26 30.15 13.11
CA ILE A 12 1.40 29.28 12.90
C ILE A 12 0.85 28.04 12.18
N VAL A 13 0.91 28.05 10.84
CA VAL A 13 0.75 26.85 10.03
C VAL A 13 2.01 26.02 10.27
N ALA A 14 1.94 25.07 11.18
CA ALA A 14 2.96 24.03 11.28
C ALA A 14 3.00 23.30 9.93
N ALA A 15 4.19 23.05 9.39
CA ALA A 15 4.35 22.21 8.21
C ALA A 15 3.85 20.80 8.55
N THR A 16 2.63 20.50 8.12
CA THR A 16 2.08 19.14 8.16
C THR A 16 2.69 18.38 6.99
N SER A 17 3.28 17.23 7.27
CA SER A 17 3.61 16.23 6.25
C SER A 17 2.36 15.93 5.41
N ALA A 18 2.50 15.91 4.09
CA ALA A 18 1.38 15.65 3.18
C ALA A 18 0.75 14.28 3.48
N LEU A 19 -0.59 14.21 3.41
CA LEU A 19 -1.39 13.01 3.65
C LEU A 19 -1.22 11.96 2.53
N GLY A 20 -0.50 12.28 1.45
CA GLY A 20 0.05 11.28 0.54
C GLY A 20 0.25 11.74 -0.90
N ARG A 21 1.31 11.22 -1.52
CA ARG A 21 1.60 11.29 -2.96
C ARG A 21 0.91 10.17 -3.73
N ILE A 22 0.92 10.27 -5.06
CA ILE A 22 0.42 9.26 -6.00
C ILE A 22 0.97 7.85 -5.74
N GLY A 23 2.24 7.68 -5.33
CA GLY A 23 2.81 6.38 -4.94
C GLY A 23 2.54 5.92 -3.51
N GLY A 24 1.76 6.68 -2.72
CA GLY A 24 1.17 6.26 -1.45
C GLY A 24 2.07 6.19 -0.22
N GLY A 25 3.40 6.17 -0.32
CA GLY A 25 4.23 5.78 0.83
C GLY A 25 5.11 6.85 1.49
N GLU A 26 4.71 8.12 1.47
CA GLU A 26 5.23 9.07 2.47
C GLU A 26 4.81 8.69 3.91
N ASN A 27 3.90 7.74 4.03
CA ASN A 27 3.16 7.44 5.24
C ASN A 27 3.72 6.23 6.02
N PHE A 28 4.86 5.67 5.62
CA PHE A 28 5.67 4.74 6.43
C PHE A 28 6.43 5.50 7.51
N ASN A 29 5.67 6.12 8.41
CA ASN A 29 6.19 6.92 9.50
C ASN A 29 6.92 6.05 10.53
N SER A 30 8.26 6.12 10.53
CA SER A 30 9.14 5.34 11.43
C SER A 30 9.73 6.17 12.58
N GLY A 31 9.04 6.29 13.71
CA GLY A 31 9.52 6.94 14.94
C GLY A 31 10.92 6.55 15.43
N ASN A 32 11.92 7.43 15.34
CA ASN A 32 13.21 7.30 16.02
C ASN A 32 13.58 8.56 16.86
N SER A 33 13.38 8.48 18.16
CA SER A 33 14.08 9.36 19.11
C SER A 33 15.28 8.64 19.71
N ASP A 34 16.45 9.27 19.65
CA ASP A 34 17.63 8.83 20.39
C ASP A 34 17.36 8.93 21.91
N ASP A 35 17.34 7.78 22.60
CA ASP A 35 17.33 7.71 24.06
C ASP A 35 18.74 8.01 24.58
N ARG A 36 18.98 9.25 25.01
CA ARG A 36 20.07 9.55 25.94
C ARG A 36 19.59 9.27 27.37
N GLY A 37 20.21 8.23 27.94
CA GLY A 37 20.36 7.89 29.36
C GLY A 37 19.59 8.70 30.40
N GLY A 38 18.76 7.99 31.16
CA GLY A 38 18.04 8.50 32.31
C GLY A 38 18.95 9.19 33.32
N GLY A 39 18.59 10.43 33.65
CA GLY A 39 19.05 11.17 34.81
C GLY A 39 17.85 11.56 35.66
N ASP A 40 18.00 11.41 36.96
CA ASP A 40 17.02 11.68 38.03
C ASP A 40 16.34 13.06 37.89
N GLY A 41 15.10 13.07 37.40
CA GLY A 41 14.29 14.27 37.19
C GLY A 41 13.33 14.60 38.34
N GLY A 42 13.30 13.78 39.40
CA GLY A 42 12.38 13.97 40.53
C GLY A 42 12.64 15.27 41.28
N ALA A 43 13.91 15.61 41.49
CA ALA A 43 14.32 16.80 42.24
C ALA A 43 13.94 18.13 41.56
N ILE A 44 13.92 18.18 40.22
CA ILE A 44 13.61 19.40 39.47
C ILE A 44 12.10 19.68 39.48
N VAL A 45 11.28 18.64 39.40
CA VAL A 45 9.81 18.76 39.45
C VAL A 45 9.35 19.16 40.86
N GLU A 46 9.91 18.57 41.91
CA GLU A 46 9.62 18.98 43.29
C GLU A 46 10.04 20.42 43.58
N LEU A 47 11.21 20.86 43.08
CA LEU A 47 11.67 22.24 43.21
C LEU A 47 10.74 23.23 42.49
N LEU A 48 10.24 22.89 41.30
CA LEU A 48 9.27 23.70 40.55
C LEU A 48 7.93 23.81 41.26
N VAL A 49 7.41 22.70 41.79
CA VAL A 49 6.15 22.68 42.56
C VAL A 49 6.32 23.51 43.84
N TRP A 50 7.44 23.38 44.53
CA TRP A 50 7.77 24.18 45.72
C TRP A 50 7.87 25.68 45.40
N LEU A 51 8.52 26.06 44.29
CA LEU A 51 8.65 27.46 43.83
C LEU A 51 7.29 28.08 43.46
N ILE A 52 6.40 27.30 42.85
CA ILE A 52 5.04 27.76 42.49
C ILE A 52 4.19 28.02 43.74
N ILE A 53 4.30 27.16 44.77
CA ILE A 53 3.50 27.28 46.01
C ILE A 53 4.07 28.35 46.95
N ARG A 54 5.40 28.41 47.14
CA ARG A 54 6.03 29.30 48.13
C ARG A 54 6.33 30.70 47.59
N HIS A 55 6.66 30.83 46.30
CA HIS A 55 7.07 32.08 45.66
C HIS A 55 6.43 32.23 44.26
N PRO A 56 5.09 32.38 44.18
CA PRO A 56 4.34 32.35 42.91
C PRO A 56 4.76 33.42 41.90
N GLN A 57 5.28 34.56 42.35
CA GLN A 57 5.79 35.64 41.51
C GLN A 57 7.02 35.23 40.67
N VAL A 58 7.74 34.19 41.09
CA VAL A 58 8.92 33.64 40.41
C VAL A 58 8.62 32.25 39.84
N GLY A 59 7.88 31.41 40.57
CA GLY A 59 7.55 30.04 40.16
C GLY A 59 6.67 29.96 38.91
N ILE A 60 5.65 30.81 38.79
CA ILE A 60 4.73 30.79 37.63
C ILE A 60 5.45 31.22 36.33
N PRO A 61 6.22 32.33 36.28
CA PRO A 61 7.00 32.69 35.10
C PRO A 61 8.01 31.62 34.67
N VAL A 62 8.73 31.01 35.63
CA VAL A 62 9.71 29.95 35.34
C VAL A 62 9.02 28.70 34.78
N ALA A 63 7.87 28.31 35.33
CA ALA A 63 7.08 27.19 34.81
C ALA A 63 6.56 27.45 33.38
N ILE A 64 6.13 28.68 33.08
CA ILE A 64 5.71 29.07 31.73
C ILE A 64 6.89 29.03 30.75
N ILE A 65 8.07 29.52 31.13
CA ILE A 65 9.27 29.47 30.29
C ILE A 65 9.70 28.02 30.04
N VAL A 66 9.67 27.16 31.06
CA VAL A 66 9.97 25.73 30.93
C VAL A 66 8.93 25.04 30.06
N ALA A 67 7.64 25.35 30.21
CA ALA A 67 6.58 24.81 29.36
C ALA A 67 6.72 25.27 27.90
N ILE A 68 6.96 26.56 27.66
CA ILE A 68 7.21 27.11 26.32
C ILE A 68 8.48 26.49 25.72
N GLY A 69 9.56 26.37 26.49
CA GLY A 69 10.79 25.71 26.10
C GLY A 69 10.56 24.23 25.75
N PHE A 70 9.76 23.52 26.54
CA PHE A 70 9.36 22.14 26.30
C PHE A 70 8.45 22.00 25.06
N PHE A 71 7.51 22.91 24.84
CA PHE A 71 6.66 22.91 23.65
C PHE A 71 7.45 23.27 22.38
N ILE A 72 8.37 24.24 22.46
CA ILE A 72 9.27 24.59 21.37
C ILE A 72 10.26 23.45 21.10
N TRP A 73 10.80 22.81 22.15
CA TRP A 73 11.65 21.64 22.03
C TRP A 73 10.86 20.47 21.44
N LYS A 74 9.66 20.15 21.90
CA LYS A 74 8.80 19.11 21.31
C LYS A 74 8.43 19.41 19.85
N ALA A 75 8.22 20.67 19.50
CA ALA A 75 7.94 21.09 18.13
C ALA A 75 9.18 21.12 17.21
N ARG A 76 10.40 21.31 17.78
CA ARG A 76 11.68 21.36 17.03
C ARG A 76 12.45 20.04 17.04
N SER A 77 12.24 19.20 18.04
CA SER A 77 12.82 17.86 18.21
C SER A 77 12.08 16.80 17.41
N GLY A 78 11.29 17.18 16.40
CA GLY A 78 10.96 16.32 15.26
C GLY A 78 12.18 16.03 14.37
N GLY A 79 13.35 15.77 14.98
CA GLY A 79 14.64 15.53 14.34
C GLY A 79 14.75 14.14 13.70
N ASP A 80 13.66 13.66 13.13
CA ASP A 80 13.42 12.23 12.93
C ASP A 80 12.94 11.95 11.50
N ALA A 81 12.10 12.82 10.93
CA ALA A 81 11.61 12.68 9.56
C ALA A 81 12.72 12.65 8.48
N SER A 82 13.80 13.43 8.66
CA SER A 82 14.92 13.47 7.71
C SER A 82 15.75 12.18 7.70
N THR A 83 15.95 11.58 8.87
CA THR A 83 16.73 10.33 9.02
C THR A 83 15.97 9.15 8.42
N ARG A 84 14.65 9.09 8.65
CA ARG A 84 13.77 8.07 8.04
C ARG A 84 13.76 8.13 6.52
N LYS A 85 13.59 9.33 5.97
CA LYS A 85 13.63 9.57 4.52
C LYS A 85 14.97 9.15 3.92
N ALA A 86 16.08 9.32 4.65
CA ALA A 86 17.38 8.82 4.23
C ALA A 86 17.46 7.28 4.23
N ILE A 87 16.90 6.62 5.25
CA ILE A 87 16.82 5.14 5.33
C ILE A 87 15.96 4.58 4.19
N ASP A 88 14.78 5.16 3.95
CA ASP A 88 13.87 4.68 2.90
C ASP A 88 14.47 4.89 1.51
N ARG A 89 15.20 6.00 1.28
CA ARG A 89 15.99 6.20 0.06
C ARG A 89 17.10 5.16 -0.09
N ALA A 90 17.85 4.88 0.97
CA ALA A 90 18.91 3.88 0.93
C ALA A 90 18.36 2.47 0.66
N GLU A 91 17.22 2.10 1.25
CA GLU A 91 16.56 0.82 0.97
C GLU A 91 16.00 0.77 -0.45
N ALA A 92 15.42 1.87 -0.94
CA ALA A 92 14.96 1.98 -2.33
C ALA A 92 16.12 1.81 -3.32
N GLU A 93 17.25 2.49 -3.08
CA GLU A 93 18.47 2.33 -3.88
C GLU A 93 18.94 0.86 -3.83
N ARG A 94 18.99 0.25 -2.65
CA ARG A 94 19.43 -1.15 -2.49
C ARG A 94 18.53 -2.13 -3.25
N ARG A 95 17.21 -1.98 -3.15
CA ARG A 95 16.23 -2.90 -3.78
C ARG A 95 16.11 -2.73 -5.28
N THR A 96 16.33 -1.52 -5.79
CA THR A 96 16.21 -1.21 -7.21
C THR A 96 17.56 -1.20 -7.93
N LYS A 97 18.65 -1.55 -7.23
CA LYS A 97 19.99 -1.60 -7.83
C LYS A 97 20.10 -2.81 -8.77
N VAL A 98 20.41 -2.52 -10.02
CA VAL A 98 20.61 -3.51 -11.07
C VAL A 98 21.93 -3.28 -11.80
N SER A 99 22.46 -4.32 -12.44
CA SER A 99 23.68 -4.21 -13.24
C SER A 99 23.36 -3.72 -14.66
N ALA A 100 24.30 -3.01 -15.29
CA ALA A 100 24.16 -2.58 -16.69
C ALA A 100 23.93 -3.77 -17.64
N ALA A 101 24.61 -4.90 -17.41
CA ALA A 101 24.43 -6.12 -18.20
C ALA A 101 23.00 -6.69 -18.10
N ALA A 102 22.35 -6.59 -16.92
CA ALA A 102 20.96 -6.99 -16.77
C ALA A 102 20.02 -6.08 -17.58
N VAL A 103 20.26 -4.76 -17.54
CA VAL A 103 19.51 -3.78 -18.33
C VAL A 103 19.63 -4.08 -19.83
N ASP A 104 20.85 -4.28 -20.34
CA ASP A 104 21.08 -4.62 -21.74
C ASP A 104 20.38 -5.94 -22.13
N GLY A 105 20.43 -6.93 -21.24
CA GLY A 105 19.73 -8.21 -21.41
C GLY A 105 18.21 -8.03 -21.58
N TRP A 106 17.58 -7.23 -20.71
CA TRP A 106 16.14 -6.96 -20.79
C TRP A 106 15.75 -6.16 -22.04
N VAL A 107 16.52 -5.14 -22.40
CA VAL A 107 16.26 -4.36 -23.62
C VAL A 107 16.37 -5.24 -24.87
N ASN A 108 17.39 -6.11 -24.94
CA ASN A 108 17.55 -7.04 -26.06
C ASN A 108 16.41 -8.06 -26.12
N ALA A 109 15.93 -8.55 -24.98
CA ALA A 109 14.79 -9.45 -24.92
C ALA A 109 13.49 -8.78 -25.44
N LEU A 110 13.25 -7.52 -25.07
CA LEU A 110 12.13 -6.73 -25.61
C LEU A 110 12.27 -6.51 -27.12
N LYS A 111 13.45 -6.10 -27.60
CA LYS A 111 13.72 -5.88 -29.03
C LYS A 111 13.58 -7.13 -29.88
N THR A 112 13.83 -8.31 -29.30
CA THR A 112 13.63 -9.59 -30.00
C THR A 112 12.16 -9.81 -30.38
N LYS A 113 11.21 -9.41 -29.52
CA LYS A 113 9.76 -9.51 -29.80
C LYS A 113 9.21 -8.28 -30.52
N ASP A 114 9.81 -7.11 -30.30
CA ASP A 114 9.39 -5.81 -30.83
C ASP A 114 10.61 -5.04 -31.37
N PRO A 115 11.00 -5.25 -32.64
CA PRO A 115 12.19 -4.61 -33.21
C PRO A 115 12.15 -3.08 -33.22
N ASN A 116 10.94 -2.50 -33.12
CA ASN A 116 10.73 -1.05 -33.06
C ASN A 116 10.84 -0.49 -31.63
N PHE A 117 11.02 -1.34 -30.61
CA PHE A 117 11.17 -0.90 -29.24
C PHE A 117 12.43 -0.04 -29.05
N ASP A 118 12.22 1.16 -28.53
CA ASP A 118 13.28 2.13 -28.23
C ASP A 118 13.16 2.54 -26.77
N LEU A 119 14.20 2.22 -25.99
CA LEU A 119 14.23 2.49 -24.56
C LEU A 119 14.14 3.99 -24.24
N LEU A 120 14.81 4.84 -25.01
CA LEU A 120 14.81 6.28 -24.75
C LEU A 120 13.44 6.88 -25.03
N LYS A 121 12.78 6.47 -26.12
CA LYS A 121 11.40 6.88 -26.39
C LYS A 121 10.43 6.37 -25.33
N PHE A 122 10.63 5.14 -24.84
CA PHE A 122 9.84 4.62 -23.74
C PHE A 122 10.01 5.45 -22.46
N PHE A 123 11.24 5.84 -22.11
CA PHE A 123 11.50 6.76 -21.01
C PHE A 123 10.89 8.15 -21.21
N ASP A 124 10.95 8.72 -22.41
CA ASP A 124 10.33 10.02 -22.70
C ASP A 124 8.81 9.97 -22.53
N ARG A 125 8.19 8.86 -22.96
CA ARG A 125 6.77 8.58 -22.69
C ARG A 125 6.51 8.46 -21.19
N THR A 126 7.26 7.65 -20.45
CA THR A 126 7.09 7.49 -19.00
C THR A 126 7.23 8.82 -18.26
N ARG A 127 8.21 9.66 -18.63
CA ARG A 127 8.38 11.00 -18.05
C ARG A 127 7.16 11.89 -18.29
N ARG A 128 6.60 11.87 -19.51
CA ARG A 128 5.39 12.64 -19.82
C ARG A 128 4.21 12.16 -19.00
N GLN A 129 3.97 10.85 -18.96
CA GLN A 129 2.89 10.24 -18.17
C GLN A 129 3.04 10.53 -16.68
N PHE A 130 4.27 10.53 -16.15
CA PHE A 130 4.55 10.94 -14.77
C PHE A 130 4.06 12.37 -14.51
N LEU A 131 4.48 13.34 -15.33
CA LEU A 131 4.10 14.75 -15.13
C LEU A 131 2.60 14.98 -15.34
N GLU A 132 1.98 14.34 -16.33
CA GLU A 132 0.53 14.42 -16.56
C GLU A 132 -0.26 13.82 -15.38
N LEU A 133 0.23 12.74 -14.78
CA LEU A 133 -0.38 12.13 -13.60
C LEU A 133 -0.28 13.04 -12.38
N GLN A 134 0.87 13.66 -12.15
CA GLN A 134 1.05 14.64 -11.07
C GLN A 134 0.10 15.84 -11.23
N ASP A 135 -0.05 16.35 -12.45
CA ASP A 135 -0.98 17.46 -12.75
C ASP A 135 -2.45 17.05 -12.55
N ALA A 136 -2.84 15.87 -13.06
CA ALA A 136 -4.19 15.32 -12.91
C ALA A 136 -4.56 15.09 -11.42
N TRP A 137 -3.62 14.55 -10.64
CA TRP A 137 -3.77 14.36 -9.20
C TRP A 137 -3.92 15.70 -8.47
N PHE A 138 -3.02 16.65 -8.73
CA PHE A 138 -3.07 17.99 -8.15
C PHE A 138 -4.41 18.68 -8.43
N LYS A 139 -4.90 18.61 -9.68
CA LYS A 139 -6.20 19.19 -10.09
C LYS A 139 -7.42 18.39 -9.61
N ARG A 140 -7.22 17.20 -9.04
CA ARG A 140 -8.27 16.24 -8.68
C ARG A 140 -9.16 15.83 -9.86
N ASN A 141 -8.58 15.83 -11.07
CA ASN A 141 -9.23 15.37 -12.28
C ASN A 141 -8.35 14.33 -12.98
N LEU A 142 -8.73 13.06 -12.84
CA LEU A 142 -7.98 11.92 -13.37
C LEU A 142 -8.40 11.51 -14.79
N GLU A 143 -9.40 12.17 -15.38
CA GLU A 143 -9.90 11.84 -16.73
C GLU A 143 -8.78 11.85 -17.80
N PRO A 144 -7.87 12.85 -17.85
CA PRO A 144 -6.85 12.93 -18.91
C PRO A 144 -5.87 11.76 -18.90
N VAL A 145 -5.64 11.15 -17.73
CA VAL A 145 -4.67 10.07 -17.53
C VAL A 145 -5.31 8.69 -17.50
N ARG A 146 -6.65 8.60 -17.52
CA ARG A 146 -7.41 7.35 -17.49
C ARG A 146 -6.94 6.35 -18.56
N LYS A 147 -6.55 6.85 -19.74
CA LYS A 147 -6.07 6.06 -20.88
C LYS A 147 -4.75 5.31 -20.63
N TYR A 148 -3.95 5.74 -19.66
CA TYR A 148 -2.66 5.11 -19.34
C TYR A 148 -2.77 4.02 -18.29
N LEU A 149 -3.82 4.06 -17.46
CA LEU A 149 -3.89 3.32 -16.21
C LEU A 149 -4.72 2.05 -16.37
N SER A 150 -4.26 0.97 -15.72
CA SER A 150 -5.13 -0.18 -15.46
C SER A 150 -6.35 0.24 -14.63
N ASP A 151 -7.37 -0.62 -14.60
CA ASP A 151 -8.59 -0.30 -13.88
C ASP A 151 -8.37 -0.21 -12.37
N ALA A 152 -7.52 -1.08 -11.81
CA ALA A 152 -7.17 -1.01 -10.40
C ALA A 152 -6.36 0.24 -10.05
N THR A 153 -5.37 0.61 -10.86
CA THR A 153 -4.57 1.82 -10.60
C THR A 153 -5.41 3.08 -10.72
N PHE A 154 -6.35 3.15 -11.66
CA PHE A 154 -7.29 4.27 -11.72
C PHE A 154 -8.21 4.31 -10.50
N GLN A 155 -8.83 3.17 -10.11
CA GLN A 155 -9.71 3.10 -8.95
C GLN A 155 -8.97 3.49 -7.66
N ARG A 156 -7.73 3.06 -7.49
CA ARG A 156 -6.87 3.46 -6.38
C ARG A 156 -6.81 4.98 -6.23
N LEU A 157 -6.46 5.67 -7.30
CA LEU A 157 -6.32 7.13 -7.27
C LEU A 157 -7.66 7.83 -7.02
N VAL A 158 -8.75 7.34 -7.63
CA VAL A 158 -10.11 7.84 -7.38
C VAL A 158 -10.47 7.73 -5.90
N VAL A 159 -10.26 6.55 -5.29
CA VAL A 159 -10.59 6.34 -3.88
C VAL A 159 -9.69 7.16 -2.98
N GLN A 160 -8.38 7.25 -3.25
CA GLN A 160 -7.49 8.08 -2.44
C GLN A 160 -7.90 9.57 -2.47
N LEU A 161 -8.23 10.13 -3.64
CA LEU A 161 -8.78 11.49 -3.74
C LEU A 161 -10.08 11.63 -2.93
N LYS A 162 -10.94 10.61 -2.94
CA LYS A 162 -12.17 10.60 -2.14
C LYS A 162 -11.88 10.59 -0.65
N LEU A 163 -10.91 9.81 -0.19
CA LEU A 163 -10.50 9.78 1.22
C LEU A 163 -9.96 11.13 1.68
N MET A 164 -9.18 11.81 0.83
CA MET A 164 -8.68 13.16 1.11
C MET A 164 -9.83 14.17 1.22
N GLU A 165 -10.79 14.11 0.30
CA GLU A 165 -12.01 14.94 0.34
C GLU A 165 -12.77 14.72 1.67
N LEU A 166 -13.00 13.46 2.05
CA LEU A 166 -13.66 13.10 3.32
C LEU A 166 -12.87 13.55 4.56
N ALA A 167 -11.54 13.61 4.45
CA ALA A 167 -10.66 14.13 5.49
C ALA A 167 -10.60 15.68 5.51
N GLY A 168 -11.24 16.37 4.56
CA GLY A 168 -11.25 17.82 4.48
C GLY A 168 -9.95 18.44 3.95
N VAL A 169 -9.14 17.64 3.25
CA VAL A 169 -7.84 18.05 2.71
C VAL A 169 -7.75 17.82 1.19
N ARG A 170 -6.75 18.43 0.58
CA ARG A 170 -6.26 18.11 -0.76
C ARG A 170 -4.74 18.15 -0.75
N ASP A 171 -4.14 17.43 -1.68
CA ASP A 171 -2.71 17.51 -1.91
C ASP A 171 -2.37 18.85 -2.57
N ALA A 172 -1.19 19.36 -2.27
CA ALA A 172 -0.63 20.56 -2.88
C ALA A 172 0.78 20.25 -3.34
N ILE A 173 1.00 20.24 -4.66
CA ILE A 173 2.26 19.88 -5.28
C ILE A 173 2.80 21.06 -6.09
N ALA A 174 4.11 21.28 -6.06
CA ALA A 174 4.80 22.24 -6.91
C ALA A 174 6.11 21.66 -7.46
N GLU A 175 6.46 22.08 -8.68
CA GLU A 175 7.74 21.79 -9.33
C GLU A 175 8.09 20.29 -9.41
N PRO A 176 7.18 19.40 -9.87
CA PRO A 176 7.53 17.99 -10.07
C PRO A 176 8.58 17.87 -11.17
N ALA A 177 9.66 17.13 -10.90
CA ALA A 177 10.76 16.92 -11.83
C ALA A 177 11.29 15.48 -11.75
N VAL A 178 11.42 14.81 -12.88
CA VAL A 178 12.05 13.49 -12.97
C VAL A 178 13.57 13.66 -13.04
N VAL A 179 14.28 13.03 -12.12
CA VAL A 179 15.75 13.11 -11.96
C VAL A 179 16.45 11.95 -12.67
N ASP A 180 15.97 10.72 -12.48
CA ASP A 180 16.55 9.51 -13.05
C ASP A 180 15.45 8.52 -13.44
N MET A 181 15.70 7.75 -14.50
CA MET A 181 14.89 6.59 -14.87
C MET A 181 15.76 5.42 -15.31
N GLN A 182 15.40 4.22 -14.88
CA GLN A 182 16.10 2.99 -15.25
C GLN A 182 15.14 1.81 -15.29
N ILE A 183 15.28 0.90 -16.28
CA ILE A 183 14.65 -0.42 -16.19
C ILE A 183 15.35 -1.19 -15.08
N ILE A 184 14.57 -1.68 -14.12
CA ILE A 184 15.07 -2.47 -12.99
C ILE A 184 14.57 -3.91 -13.00
N GLY A 185 13.70 -4.26 -13.95
CA GLY A 185 13.23 -5.62 -14.12
C GLY A 185 12.40 -5.78 -15.38
N LEU A 186 12.37 -7.01 -15.88
CA LEU A 186 11.51 -7.46 -16.95
C LEU A 186 11.03 -8.86 -16.59
N GLU A 187 9.72 -9.04 -16.55
CA GLU A 187 9.06 -10.33 -16.42
C GLU A 187 8.34 -10.63 -17.74
N GLN A 188 8.53 -11.83 -18.29
CA GLN A 188 7.88 -12.22 -19.53
C GLN A 188 7.25 -13.59 -19.36
N ASN A 189 5.97 -13.67 -19.70
CA ASN A 189 5.24 -14.92 -19.81
C ASN A 189 4.43 -14.94 -21.11
N ASP A 190 3.56 -15.95 -21.30
CA ASP A 190 2.81 -16.09 -22.56
C ASP A 190 1.71 -15.02 -22.70
N SER A 191 1.40 -14.27 -21.65
CA SER A 191 0.27 -13.34 -21.60
C SER A 191 0.70 -11.88 -21.51
N PHE A 192 1.76 -11.56 -20.76
CA PHE A 192 2.29 -10.20 -20.62
C PHE A 192 3.84 -10.17 -20.65
N ASP A 193 4.35 -9.10 -21.24
CA ASP A 193 5.65 -8.54 -20.91
C ASP A 193 5.42 -7.43 -19.86
N SER A 194 6.03 -7.54 -18.69
CA SER A 194 5.94 -6.60 -17.57
C SER A 194 7.29 -5.94 -17.34
N VAL A 195 7.37 -4.63 -17.54
CA VAL A 195 8.59 -3.83 -17.42
C VAL A 195 8.50 -2.97 -16.16
N HIS A 196 9.51 -3.07 -15.29
CA HIS A 196 9.60 -2.27 -14.07
C HIS A 196 10.57 -1.12 -14.27
N ILE A 197 10.07 0.11 -14.15
CA ILE A 197 10.86 1.33 -14.28
C ILE A 197 11.03 1.97 -12.91
N ARG A 198 12.29 2.11 -12.46
CA ARG A 198 12.59 3.03 -11.37
C ARG A 198 12.44 4.45 -11.87
N VAL A 199 11.61 5.25 -11.20
CA VAL A 199 11.48 6.69 -11.40
C VAL A 199 11.95 7.38 -10.14
N THR A 200 13.06 8.12 -10.22
CA THR A 200 13.52 9.00 -9.15
C THR A 200 13.09 10.41 -9.48
N ALA A 201 12.37 11.06 -8.58
CA ALA A 201 11.79 12.38 -8.83
C ALA A 201 11.93 13.31 -7.61
N ASP A 202 11.87 14.60 -7.89
CA ASP A 202 11.73 15.67 -6.92
C ASP A 202 10.35 16.31 -7.04
N LEU A 203 9.76 16.69 -5.91
CA LEU A 203 8.65 17.64 -5.89
C LEU A 203 8.63 18.38 -4.55
N LYS A 204 7.89 19.49 -4.50
CA LYS A 204 7.55 20.18 -3.24
C LYS A 204 6.09 19.90 -2.92
N ASP A 205 5.80 19.43 -1.72
CA ASP A 205 4.44 19.09 -1.32
C ASP A 205 4.10 19.40 0.14
N THR A 206 2.80 19.53 0.36
CA THR A 206 2.16 19.75 1.66
C THR A 206 0.66 19.46 1.51
N ASP A 207 -0.04 19.31 2.62
CA ASP A 207 -1.50 19.37 2.59
C ASP A 207 -2.01 20.81 2.46
N ALA A 208 -3.15 20.95 1.81
CA ALA A 208 -3.99 22.15 1.84
C ALA A 208 -5.43 21.77 2.25
N PRO A 209 -6.22 22.72 2.77
CA PRO A 209 -7.65 22.50 2.96
C PRO A 209 -8.32 22.08 1.65
N SER A 210 -9.28 21.14 1.69
CA SER A 210 -9.97 20.64 0.49
C SER A 210 -10.67 21.74 -0.33
N THR A 211 -10.99 22.86 0.32
CA THR A 211 -11.61 24.06 -0.26
C THR A 211 -10.62 25.04 -0.90
N ALA A 212 -9.31 24.83 -0.72
CA ALA A 212 -8.30 25.71 -1.31
C ALA A 212 -8.34 25.64 -2.84
N THR A 213 -8.20 26.79 -3.49
CA THR A 213 -8.06 26.85 -4.96
C THR A 213 -6.70 26.28 -5.38
N ASP A 214 -6.55 25.96 -6.67
CA ASP A 214 -5.29 25.47 -7.21
C ASP A 214 -4.16 26.47 -6.98
N GLU A 215 -4.41 27.77 -7.13
CA GLU A 215 -3.41 28.82 -6.89
C GLU A 215 -2.98 28.87 -5.42
N GLN A 216 -3.92 28.70 -4.49
CA GLN A 216 -3.64 28.68 -3.05
C GLN A 216 -2.83 27.45 -2.67
N ALA A 217 -3.23 26.27 -3.15
CA ALA A 217 -2.50 25.03 -2.93
C ALA A 217 -1.07 25.12 -3.49
N LEU A 218 -0.92 25.56 -4.74
CA LEU A 218 0.38 25.75 -5.38
C LEU A 218 1.27 26.73 -4.61
N ALA A 219 0.70 27.83 -4.11
CA ALA A 219 1.43 28.81 -3.30
C ALA A 219 1.89 28.26 -1.94
N LEU A 220 1.15 27.31 -1.34
CA LEU A 220 1.56 26.60 -0.14
C LEU A 220 2.72 25.63 -0.44
N ALA A 221 2.59 24.83 -1.49
CA ALA A 221 3.60 23.86 -1.91
C ALA A 221 4.94 24.53 -2.28
N LYS A 222 4.91 25.67 -2.99
CA LYS A 222 6.14 26.42 -3.36
C LYS A 222 7.00 26.87 -2.19
N LYS A 223 6.43 26.98 -0.99
CA LYS A 223 7.15 27.35 0.24
C LYS A 223 7.89 26.17 0.87
N GLN A 224 7.60 24.96 0.43
CA GLN A 224 8.20 23.74 0.95
C GLN A 224 9.55 23.47 0.30
N LYS A 225 10.36 22.65 0.97
CA LYS A 225 11.61 22.15 0.40
C LYS A 225 11.29 21.04 -0.59
N ALA A 226 12.03 21.01 -1.70
CA ALA A 226 11.93 19.90 -2.63
C ALA A 226 12.40 18.61 -1.96
N GLU A 227 11.64 17.55 -2.16
CA GLU A 227 11.90 16.23 -1.63
C GLU A 227 12.10 15.24 -2.75
N ARG A 228 13.21 14.50 -2.65
CA ARG A 228 13.52 13.38 -3.53
C ARG A 228 12.88 12.09 -3.04
N PHE A 229 12.28 11.34 -3.96
CA PHE A 229 11.71 10.03 -3.71
C PHE A 229 11.91 9.10 -4.92
N THR A 230 11.69 7.81 -4.69
CA THR A 230 11.85 6.76 -5.69
C THR A 230 10.60 5.90 -5.74
N GLU A 231 10.01 5.79 -6.93
CA GLU A 231 8.90 4.88 -7.24
C GLU A 231 9.36 3.84 -8.27
N VAL A 232 8.66 2.72 -8.30
CA VAL A 232 8.73 1.70 -9.34
C VAL A 232 7.40 1.67 -10.06
N TRP A 233 7.44 2.03 -11.33
CA TRP A 233 6.29 2.04 -12.22
C TRP A 233 6.33 0.77 -13.06
N THR A 234 5.32 -0.09 -12.90
CA THR A 234 5.19 -1.34 -13.65
C THR A 234 4.30 -1.12 -14.85
N PHE A 235 4.84 -1.36 -16.04
CA PHE A 235 4.12 -1.30 -17.30
C PHE A 235 3.91 -2.70 -17.85
N VAL A 236 2.71 -3.00 -18.32
CA VAL A 236 2.38 -4.29 -18.91
C VAL A 236 1.87 -4.15 -20.34
N ARG A 237 2.23 -5.11 -21.19
CA ARG A 237 1.80 -5.19 -22.58
C ARG A 237 1.75 -6.65 -23.04
N LYS A 238 0.82 -7.00 -23.93
CA LYS A 238 0.74 -8.34 -24.52
C LYS A 238 2.02 -8.65 -25.31
N PRO A 239 2.62 -9.84 -25.16
CA PRO A 239 3.82 -10.23 -25.87
C PRO A 239 3.64 -10.12 -27.38
N GLY A 240 4.63 -9.55 -28.07
CA GLY A 240 4.61 -9.39 -29.51
C GLY A 240 3.78 -8.20 -30.02
N ALA A 241 3.08 -7.45 -29.15
CA ALA A 241 2.55 -6.15 -29.53
C ALA A 241 3.70 -5.22 -29.96
N GLN A 242 3.56 -4.60 -31.13
CA GLN A 242 4.63 -3.82 -31.76
C GLN A 242 4.54 -2.35 -31.38
N THR A 243 5.67 -1.74 -31.06
CA THR A 243 5.76 -0.28 -30.88
C THR A 243 5.41 0.42 -32.19
N LYS A 244 4.44 1.35 -32.13
CA LYS A 244 3.95 2.10 -33.29
C LYS A 244 4.80 3.34 -33.52
N VAL A 245 5.26 3.53 -34.75
CA VAL A 245 6.09 4.69 -35.13
C VAL A 245 5.24 5.94 -35.35
N ASP A 246 4.02 5.78 -35.89
CA ASP A 246 3.09 6.88 -36.24
C ASP A 246 2.28 7.41 -35.05
N GLY A 247 2.50 6.80 -33.89
CA GLY A 247 2.16 7.31 -32.58
C GLY A 247 1.31 6.40 -31.72
N ASP A 248 1.24 6.75 -30.44
CA ASP A 248 0.62 5.95 -29.40
C ASP A 248 -0.45 6.73 -28.61
N VAL A 249 -0.93 6.14 -27.51
CA VAL A 249 -1.96 6.75 -26.68
C VAL A 249 -1.51 8.06 -26.02
N SER A 250 -0.20 8.27 -25.85
CA SER A 250 0.39 9.52 -25.33
C SER A 250 0.39 10.66 -26.36
N GLN A 251 0.06 10.34 -27.62
CA GLN A 251 -0.07 11.28 -28.73
C GLN A 251 -1.54 11.41 -29.19
N GLY A 252 -2.49 10.96 -28.37
CA GLY A 252 -3.92 11.09 -28.64
C GLY A 252 -4.43 10.15 -29.74
N LYS A 253 -3.81 8.98 -29.92
CA LYS A 253 -4.21 7.99 -30.93
C LYS A 253 -4.52 6.63 -30.32
N CYS A 254 -5.49 5.92 -30.89
CA CYS A 254 -5.76 4.55 -30.54
C CYS A 254 -4.58 3.65 -30.98
N PRO A 255 -3.98 2.86 -30.07
CA PRO A 255 -2.83 2.02 -30.41
C PRO A 255 -3.17 0.86 -31.37
N ASN A 256 -4.45 0.52 -31.52
CA ASN A 256 -4.90 -0.52 -32.44
C ASN A 256 -5.09 0.02 -33.88
N CYS A 257 -5.93 1.05 -34.06
CA CYS A 257 -6.35 1.54 -35.38
C CYS A 257 -5.78 2.91 -35.79
N GLY A 258 -5.12 3.63 -34.90
CA GLY A 258 -4.54 4.96 -35.18
C GLY A 258 -5.54 6.13 -35.18
N ALA A 259 -6.84 5.88 -34.98
CA ALA A 259 -7.84 6.94 -34.90
C ALA A 259 -7.60 7.86 -33.69
N PRO A 260 -8.00 9.14 -33.72
CA PRO A 260 -7.93 10.03 -32.57
C PRO A 260 -8.60 9.41 -31.34
N PHE A 261 -7.93 9.47 -30.21
CA PHE A 261 -8.38 8.92 -28.95
C PHE A 261 -7.86 9.74 -27.78
N GLU A 262 -8.75 10.50 -27.15
CA GLU A 262 -8.41 11.34 -25.99
C GLU A 262 -8.67 10.67 -24.64
N GLY A 263 -9.23 9.47 -24.64
CA GLY A 263 -9.66 8.75 -23.45
C GLY A 263 -11.18 8.65 -23.34
N GLY A 264 -11.68 8.54 -22.11
CA GLY A 264 -13.09 8.43 -21.78
C GLY A 264 -13.33 7.40 -20.67
N ALA A 265 -14.44 7.51 -19.96
CA ALA A 265 -14.77 6.63 -18.82
C ALA A 265 -14.72 5.13 -19.21
N ALA A 266 -15.16 4.82 -20.43
CA ALA A 266 -15.18 3.48 -20.97
C ALA A 266 -13.85 3.02 -21.57
N ASN A 267 -12.82 3.87 -21.73
CA ASN A 267 -11.51 3.53 -22.33
C ASN A 267 -11.56 2.64 -23.59
N THR A 268 -12.65 2.71 -24.34
CA THR A 268 -12.90 1.90 -25.54
C THR A 268 -12.87 2.83 -26.73
N CYS A 269 -12.08 2.50 -27.75
CA CYS A 269 -12.04 3.26 -28.98
C CYS A 269 -13.37 3.11 -29.73
N GLU A 270 -14.04 4.23 -30.01
CA GLU A 270 -15.33 4.25 -30.70
C GLU A 270 -15.25 3.77 -32.16
N PHE A 271 -14.06 3.84 -32.76
CA PHE A 271 -13.85 3.48 -34.17
C PHE A 271 -13.60 1.97 -34.38
N CYS A 272 -12.82 1.33 -33.51
CA CYS A 272 -12.42 -0.08 -33.70
C CYS A 272 -12.80 -1.00 -32.53
N GLY A 273 -13.41 -0.46 -31.46
CA GLY A 273 -13.80 -1.23 -30.28
C GLY A 273 -12.65 -1.67 -29.37
N ALA A 274 -11.40 -1.27 -29.67
CA ALA A 274 -10.25 -1.64 -28.85
C ALA A 274 -10.38 -1.06 -27.43
N ILE A 275 -10.22 -1.93 -26.43
CA ILE A 275 -10.04 -1.51 -25.04
C ILE A 275 -8.60 -1.02 -24.89
N VAL A 276 -8.42 0.29 -24.80
CA VAL A 276 -7.10 0.92 -24.93
C VAL A 276 -6.21 0.63 -23.72
N ASN A 277 -6.79 0.55 -22.52
CA ASN A 277 -6.07 0.24 -21.29
C ASN A 277 -6.01 -1.27 -20.96
N SER A 278 -6.17 -2.14 -21.95
CA SER A 278 -6.09 -3.60 -21.75
C SER A 278 -4.65 -4.13 -21.69
N GLY A 279 -3.67 -3.39 -22.21
CA GLY A 279 -2.33 -3.90 -22.44
C GLY A 279 -2.20 -4.70 -23.76
N ASN A 280 -3.29 -4.98 -24.47
CA ASN A 280 -3.26 -5.81 -25.68
C ASN A 280 -2.59 -5.13 -26.88
N PHE A 281 -2.59 -3.80 -26.91
CA PHE A 281 -2.15 -3.01 -28.07
C PHE A 281 -0.94 -2.13 -27.75
N ASP A 282 -0.76 -1.75 -26.49
CA ASP A 282 0.28 -0.82 -26.04
C ASP A 282 0.49 -0.93 -24.52
N TRP A 283 1.53 -0.30 -24.01
CA TRP A 283 1.91 -0.31 -22.59
C TRP A 283 0.88 0.39 -21.70
N VAL A 284 0.45 -0.31 -20.67
CA VAL A 284 -0.46 0.19 -19.62
C VAL A 284 0.29 0.23 -18.29
N LEU A 285 0.17 1.33 -17.56
CA LEU A 285 0.69 1.44 -16.19
C LEU A 285 -0.24 0.67 -15.25
N SER A 286 0.23 -0.47 -14.76
CA SER A 286 -0.55 -1.38 -13.91
C SER A 286 -0.30 -1.17 -12.42
N GLU A 287 0.87 -0.66 -12.06
CA GLU A 287 1.28 -0.53 -10.66
C GLU A 287 2.22 0.66 -10.45
N ILE A 288 2.09 1.31 -9.31
CA ILE A 288 3.04 2.32 -8.81
C ILE A 288 3.35 1.94 -7.37
N THR A 289 4.57 1.47 -7.14
CA THR A 289 5.02 0.94 -5.84
C THR A 289 6.23 1.75 -5.38
N GLN A 290 6.44 1.88 -4.08
CA GLN A 290 7.65 2.55 -3.62
C GLN A 290 8.90 1.73 -3.93
N GLY A 291 10.02 2.41 -4.21
CA GLY A 291 11.30 1.74 -4.41
C GLY A 291 11.73 0.90 -3.20
N SER A 292 11.42 1.35 -1.98
CA SER A 292 11.67 0.64 -0.72
C SER A 292 10.78 -0.59 -0.51
N GLN A 293 9.67 -0.71 -1.26
CA GLN A 293 8.72 -1.80 -1.17
C GLN A 293 8.83 -2.79 -2.32
N HIS A 294 9.41 -2.38 -3.44
CA HIS A 294 9.58 -3.22 -4.62
C HIS A 294 10.21 -4.57 -4.26
N GLN A 295 9.60 -5.65 -4.76
CA GLN A 295 10.08 -7.01 -4.63
C GLN A 295 10.47 -7.52 -6.01
N PRO A 296 11.73 -7.90 -6.24
CA PRO A 296 12.22 -8.18 -7.58
C PRO A 296 11.82 -9.57 -8.11
N HIS A 297 11.11 -10.41 -7.34
CA HIS A 297 10.94 -11.83 -7.66
C HIS A 297 9.47 -12.25 -7.52
N PRO A 298 8.76 -12.52 -8.63
CA PRO A 298 7.39 -13.00 -8.59
C PRO A 298 7.37 -14.42 -7.99
N ALA A 299 6.43 -14.67 -7.09
CA ALA A 299 6.20 -15.98 -6.54
C ALA A 299 5.26 -16.77 -7.45
N LEU A 300 5.46 -18.09 -7.59
CA LEU A 300 4.53 -18.93 -8.33
C LEU A 300 3.39 -19.34 -7.38
N PRO A 301 2.12 -18.99 -7.66
CA PRO A 301 1.01 -19.35 -6.79
C PRO A 301 0.78 -20.86 -6.78
N ASP A 302 0.42 -21.40 -5.62
CA ASP A 302 0.01 -22.81 -5.52
C ASP A 302 -1.21 -23.07 -6.43
N GLY A 303 -1.23 -24.22 -7.11
CA GLY A 303 -2.30 -24.59 -8.04
C GLY A 303 -2.42 -23.77 -9.33
N PHE A 304 -1.63 -22.71 -9.55
CA PHE A 304 -1.71 -21.85 -10.75
C PHE A 304 -1.58 -22.63 -12.06
N VAL A 305 -0.60 -23.54 -12.15
CA VAL A 305 -0.37 -24.36 -13.36
C VAL A 305 -1.60 -25.21 -13.71
N LYS A 306 -2.27 -25.79 -12.70
CA LYS A 306 -3.49 -26.59 -12.88
C LYS A 306 -4.67 -25.71 -13.29
N ALA A 307 -4.81 -24.52 -12.71
CA ALA A 307 -5.84 -23.57 -13.09
C ALA A 307 -5.68 -23.13 -14.56
N ARG A 308 -4.45 -22.85 -15.00
CA ARG A 308 -4.15 -22.44 -16.38
C ARG A 308 -4.36 -23.54 -17.43
N GLN A 309 -4.26 -24.82 -17.05
CA GLN A 309 -4.67 -25.93 -17.94
C GLN A 309 -6.17 -25.87 -18.27
N SER A 310 -7.00 -25.44 -17.30
CA SER A 310 -8.43 -25.27 -17.51
C SER A 310 -8.75 -23.94 -18.18
N ASP A 311 -8.01 -22.88 -17.88
CA ASP A 311 -8.19 -21.54 -18.42
C ASP A 311 -6.85 -20.96 -18.91
N PRO A 312 -6.47 -21.20 -20.18
CA PRO A 312 -5.17 -20.76 -20.71
C PRO A 312 -4.94 -19.24 -20.68
N ALA A 313 -6.03 -18.46 -20.66
CA ALA A 313 -5.98 -16.99 -20.58
C ALA A 313 -5.83 -16.46 -19.14
N LEU A 314 -5.87 -17.32 -18.11
CA LEU A 314 -5.69 -16.92 -16.72
C LEU A 314 -4.26 -16.40 -16.48
N THR A 315 -4.17 -15.20 -15.92
CA THR A 315 -2.92 -14.53 -15.56
C THR A 315 -2.96 -14.09 -14.10
N THR A 316 -1.79 -14.03 -13.45
CA THR A 316 -1.68 -13.43 -12.12
C THR A 316 -1.84 -11.92 -12.20
N GLU A 317 -1.34 -11.28 -13.25
CA GLU A 317 -1.38 -9.83 -13.43
C GLU A 317 -2.82 -9.30 -13.49
N ALA A 318 -3.69 -9.90 -14.31
CA ALA A 318 -5.09 -9.48 -14.37
C ALA A 318 -5.86 -9.87 -13.10
N LEU A 319 -5.50 -10.97 -12.44
CA LEU A 319 -6.12 -11.40 -11.19
C LEU A 319 -5.74 -10.48 -10.02
N GLU A 320 -4.50 -10.04 -9.94
CA GLU A 320 -3.96 -9.11 -8.95
C GLU A 320 -4.49 -7.69 -9.18
N ASP A 321 -4.58 -7.25 -10.43
CA ASP A 321 -5.27 -6.00 -10.78
C ASP A 321 -6.75 -6.08 -10.34
N ARG A 322 -7.46 -7.17 -10.65
CA ARG A 322 -8.84 -7.37 -10.20
C ARG A 322 -8.95 -7.35 -8.67
N ALA A 323 -8.05 -8.01 -7.95
CA ALA A 323 -8.04 -8.00 -6.49
C ALA A 323 -7.75 -6.61 -5.92
N SER A 324 -6.82 -5.86 -6.51
CA SER A 324 -6.51 -4.48 -6.14
C SER A 324 -7.73 -3.55 -6.37
N LEU A 325 -8.41 -3.68 -7.51
CA LEU A 325 -9.67 -2.97 -7.80
C LEU A 325 -10.72 -3.25 -6.70
N VAL A 326 -10.93 -4.53 -6.38
CA VAL A 326 -11.87 -4.99 -5.35
C VAL A 326 -11.47 -4.43 -3.98
N PHE A 327 -10.18 -4.44 -3.64
CA PHE A 327 -9.66 -3.86 -2.39
C PHE A 327 -9.99 -2.37 -2.27
N TRP A 328 -9.76 -1.58 -3.32
CA TRP A 328 -10.06 -0.15 -3.27
C TRP A 328 -11.57 0.14 -3.19
N LYS A 329 -12.41 -0.66 -3.85
CA LYS A 329 -13.87 -0.61 -3.65
C LYS A 329 -14.27 -0.98 -2.23
N TRP A 330 -13.58 -1.94 -1.61
CA TRP A 330 -13.80 -2.33 -0.21
C TRP A 330 -13.43 -1.22 0.78
N ILE A 331 -12.33 -0.50 0.53
CA ILE A 331 -11.94 0.70 1.29
C ILE A 331 -12.98 1.82 1.12
N GLU A 332 -13.42 2.07 -0.12
CA GLU A 332 -14.43 3.08 -0.42
C GLU A 332 -15.77 2.79 0.28
N ALA A 333 -16.26 1.54 0.16
CA ALA A 333 -17.51 1.09 0.77
C ALA A 333 -17.52 1.33 2.30
N GLN A 334 -16.44 0.97 2.99
CA GLN A 334 -16.29 1.20 4.43
C GLN A 334 -16.12 2.67 4.77
N SER A 335 -15.42 3.46 3.95
CA SER A 335 -15.22 4.88 4.21
C SER A 335 -16.52 5.68 4.13
N LEU A 336 -17.36 5.34 3.15
CA LEU A 336 -18.68 5.93 2.97
C LEU A 336 -19.72 5.33 3.94
N GLY A 337 -19.54 4.08 4.36
CA GLY A 337 -20.58 3.29 5.01
C GLY A 337 -21.66 2.87 4.03
N ASP A 338 -21.29 2.60 2.79
CA ASP A 338 -22.17 2.30 1.66
C ASP A 338 -21.81 0.92 1.06
N PRO A 339 -22.46 -0.17 1.49
CA PRO A 339 -22.15 -1.52 1.00
C PRO A 339 -22.51 -1.72 -0.48
N SER A 340 -23.35 -0.84 -1.08
CA SER A 340 -23.74 -0.96 -2.49
C SER A 340 -22.54 -0.81 -3.44
N ARG A 341 -21.46 -0.18 -2.99
CA ARG A 341 -20.18 -0.07 -3.72
C ARG A 341 -19.53 -1.42 -4.03
N MET A 342 -19.87 -2.47 -3.29
CA MET A 342 -19.37 -3.83 -3.52
C MET A 342 -20.27 -4.68 -4.41
N ALA A 343 -21.48 -4.22 -4.75
CA ALA A 343 -22.53 -5.05 -5.38
C ALA A 343 -22.09 -5.76 -6.67
N LYS A 344 -21.19 -5.16 -7.47
CA LYS A 344 -20.69 -5.73 -8.73
C LYS A 344 -19.38 -6.52 -8.59
N VAL A 345 -18.77 -6.53 -7.40
CA VAL A 345 -17.44 -7.09 -7.18
C VAL A 345 -17.35 -8.03 -5.99
N SER A 346 -18.45 -8.31 -5.30
CA SER A 346 -18.54 -9.28 -4.21
C SER A 346 -19.73 -10.21 -4.36
N VAL A 347 -19.71 -11.32 -3.63
CA VAL A 347 -20.90 -12.14 -3.41
C VAL A 347 -21.96 -11.36 -2.64
N GLU A 348 -23.23 -11.71 -2.82
CA GLU A 348 -24.39 -10.98 -2.28
C GLU A 348 -24.33 -10.81 -0.74
N GLN A 349 -23.86 -11.83 -0.04
CA GLN A 349 -23.86 -11.86 1.43
C GLN A 349 -22.72 -11.04 2.06
N PHE A 350 -21.73 -10.62 1.26
CA PHE A 350 -20.54 -9.96 1.78
C PHE A 350 -20.84 -8.59 2.43
N GLY A 351 -21.75 -7.82 1.83
CA GLY A 351 -22.05 -6.45 2.23
C GLY A 351 -22.56 -6.30 3.67
N ALA A 352 -23.15 -7.34 4.26
CA ALA A 352 -23.66 -7.34 5.62
C ALA A 352 -22.55 -7.22 6.70
N SER A 353 -21.31 -7.54 6.34
CA SER A 353 -20.16 -7.53 7.26
C SER A 353 -19.40 -6.19 7.29
N LEU A 354 -19.74 -5.25 6.40
CA LEU A 354 -18.99 -4.01 6.24
C LEU A 354 -19.30 -3.01 7.35
N GLN A 355 -18.23 -2.54 8.00
CA GLN A 355 -18.31 -1.52 9.05
C GLN A 355 -17.78 -0.19 8.52
N LYS A 356 -18.46 0.90 8.89
CA LYS A 356 -17.98 2.24 8.54
C LYS A 356 -16.68 2.54 9.27
N ARG A 357 -15.64 2.93 8.53
CA ARG A 357 -14.30 3.24 9.08
C ARG A 357 -13.74 4.50 8.42
N ALA A 358 -13.19 5.40 9.23
CA ALA A 358 -12.54 6.61 8.73
C ALA A 358 -11.08 6.32 8.38
N PHE A 359 -10.85 5.81 7.18
CA PHE A 359 -9.51 5.57 6.66
C PHE A 359 -8.84 6.88 6.21
N ARG A 360 -7.54 6.98 6.49
CA ARG A 360 -6.63 8.01 5.97
C ARG A 360 -5.32 7.35 5.58
N GLU A 361 -4.56 7.98 4.69
CA GLU A 361 -3.21 7.52 4.31
C GLU A 361 -3.16 6.04 3.89
N VAL A 362 -4.19 5.59 3.15
CA VAL A 362 -4.24 4.21 2.66
C VAL A 362 -3.20 4.03 1.55
N ALA A 363 -2.32 3.05 1.72
CA ALA A 363 -1.29 2.68 0.75
C ALA A 363 -1.27 1.16 0.57
N VAL A 364 -1.03 0.69 -0.66
CA VAL A 364 -0.85 -0.73 -0.97
C VAL A 364 0.60 -0.91 -1.38
N GLY A 365 1.32 -1.78 -0.67
CA GLY A 365 2.71 -2.09 -0.93
C GLY A 365 2.93 -3.33 -1.81
N ALA A 366 1.97 -4.27 -1.82
CA ALA A 366 1.99 -5.41 -2.73
C ALA A 366 0.60 -6.06 -2.85
N VAL A 367 0.34 -6.65 -4.02
CA VAL A 367 -0.81 -7.54 -4.27
C VAL A 367 -0.29 -8.80 -4.95
N ASN A 368 -0.33 -9.93 -4.25
CA ASN A 368 0.31 -11.17 -4.73
C ASN A 368 -0.68 -12.34 -4.67
N THR A 369 -0.84 -13.03 -5.78
CA THR A 369 -1.61 -14.28 -5.82
C THR A 369 -0.85 -15.36 -5.05
N GLN A 370 -1.48 -15.94 -4.03
CA GLN A 370 -0.87 -16.97 -3.19
C GLN A 370 -1.24 -18.37 -3.63
N GLN A 371 -2.54 -18.58 -3.90
CA GLN A 371 -3.08 -19.90 -4.18
C GLN A 371 -4.29 -19.82 -5.11
N LEU A 372 -4.40 -20.78 -6.01
CA LEU A 372 -5.58 -21.08 -6.80
C LEU A 372 -6.01 -22.51 -6.51
N SER A 373 -7.23 -22.66 -6.00
CA SER A 373 -7.80 -23.93 -5.61
C SER A 373 -9.18 -24.11 -6.23
N ARG A 374 -9.67 -25.35 -6.25
CA ARG A 374 -11.06 -25.65 -6.61
C ARG A 374 -11.79 -26.10 -5.36
N GLN A 375 -12.89 -25.42 -5.04
CA GLN A 375 -13.74 -25.71 -3.88
C GLN A 375 -15.16 -25.89 -4.40
N ASN A 376 -15.68 -27.12 -4.33
CA ASN A 376 -16.96 -27.50 -4.95
C ASN A 376 -16.98 -27.15 -6.46
N ASP A 377 -17.98 -26.40 -6.92
CA ASP A 377 -18.12 -25.94 -8.30
C ASP A 377 -17.57 -24.51 -8.54
N LYS A 378 -16.67 -24.07 -7.66
CA LYS A 378 -16.01 -22.77 -7.72
C LYS A 378 -14.50 -22.91 -7.81
N ASP A 379 -13.89 -22.09 -8.66
CA ASP A 379 -12.47 -21.77 -8.55
C ASP A 379 -12.32 -20.65 -7.52
N VAL A 380 -11.33 -20.79 -6.63
CA VAL A 380 -11.07 -19.85 -5.54
C VAL A 380 -9.61 -19.42 -5.62
N ALA A 381 -9.39 -18.12 -5.74
CA ALA A 381 -8.09 -17.49 -5.69
C ALA A 381 -7.91 -16.81 -4.32
N ALA A 382 -6.79 -17.09 -3.66
CA ALA A 382 -6.35 -16.38 -2.47
C ALA A 382 -5.29 -15.35 -2.88
N ILE A 383 -5.59 -14.07 -2.72
CA ILE A 383 -4.70 -12.97 -3.07
C ILE A 383 -4.33 -12.22 -1.80
N GLU A 384 -3.03 -12.16 -1.52
CA GLU A 384 -2.46 -11.34 -0.46
C GLU A 384 -2.49 -9.88 -0.87
N VAL A 385 -2.94 -9.01 0.04
CA VAL A 385 -2.81 -7.56 -0.06
C VAL A 385 -2.01 -7.08 1.14
N ARG A 386 -0.84 -6.52 0.87
CA ARG A 386 0.00 -5.83 1.85
C ARG A 386 -0.28 -4.35 1.75
N TRP A 387 -0.77 -3.76 2.83
CA TRP A 387 -1.24 -2.39 2.82
C TRP A 387 -1.01 -1.73 4.16
N SER A 388 -1.18 -0.41 4.21
CA SER A 388 -1.15 0.33 5.46
C SER A 388 -2.23 1.39 5.46
N ALA A 389 -2.73 1.76 6.63
CA ALA A 389 -3.66 2.87 6.78
C ALA A 389 -3.61 3.46 8.18
N LYS A 390 -4.01 4.74 8.27
CA LYS A 390 -4.45 5.37 9.50
C LYS A 390 -5.95 5.17 9.68
N VAL A 391 -6.35 4.76 10.88
CA VAL A 391 -7.76 4.74 11.30
C VAL A 391 -7.92 5.67 12.49
N GLY A 392 -8.85 6.63 12.37
CA GLY A 392 -9.05 7.65 13.39
C GLY A 392 -7.84 8.57 13.55
N ALA A 393 -7.40 8.81 14.80
CA ALA A 393 -6.25 9.67 15.12
C ALA A 393 -4.92 8.90 15.28
N GLY A 394 -4.89 7.60 14.95
CA GLY A 394 -3.72 6.74 15.09
C GLY A 394 -2.63 6.98 14.02
N GLN A 395 -1.51 6.26 14.16
CA GLN A 395 -0.49 6.19 13.11
C GLN A 395 -0.83 5.16 12.03
N SER A 396 -0.12 5.25 10.90
CA SER A 396 -0.28 4.26 9.82
C SER A 396 0.23 2.91 10.31
N GLN A 397 -0.57 1.87 10.12
CA GLN A 397 -0.22 0.52 10.58
C GLN A 397 -0.06 -0.41 9.38
N PRO A 398 1.02 -1.21 9.30
CA PRO A 398 1.20 -2.20 8.24
C PRO A 398 0.28 -3.40 8.47
N LEU A 399 -0.44 -3.80 7.44
CA LEU A 399 -1.48 -4.83 7.46
C LEU A 399 -1.22 -5.81 6.33
N ARG A 400 -1.55 -7.08 6.59
CA ARG A 400 -1.37 -8.17 5.66
C ARG A 400 -2.64 -9.00 5.61
N TYR A 401 -3.44 -8.77 4.58
CA TYR A 401 -4.75 -9.35 4.43
C TYR A 401 -4.76 -10.32 3.25
N VAL A 402 -5.69 -11.26 3.25
CA VAL A 402 -5.94 -12.15 2.12
C VAL A 402 -7.39 -11.96 1.69
N MET A 403 -7.57 -11.65 0.40
CA MET A 403 -8.86 -11.62 -0.26
C MET A 403 -9.08 -12.95 -0.95
N LEU A 404 -10.19 -13.62 -0.62
CA LEU A 404 -10.62 -14.83 -1.31
C LEU A 404 -11.60 -14.42 -2.39
N LEU A 405 -11.15 -14.48 -3.64
CA LEU A 405 -11.97 -14.24 -4.82
C LEU A 405 -12.46 -15.59 -5.33
N GLU A 406 -13.72 -15.67 -5.73
CA GLU A 406 -14.28 -16.89 -6.33
C GLU A 406 -14.91 -16.62 -7.70
N ARG A 407 -14.90 -17.65 -8.54
CA ARG A 407 -15.66 -17.71 -9.79
C ARG A 407 -16.16 -19.12 -10.07
N GLY A 408 -17.10 -19.31 -10.98
CA GLY A 408 -17.55 -20.63 -11.44
C GLY A 408 -16.40 -21.45 -12.03
N ALA A 409 -16.31 -22.74 -11.71
CA ALA A 409 -15.21 -23.62 -12.15
C ALA A 409 -15.05 -23.78 -13.67
N GLY A 410 -16.09 -23.43 -14.44
CA GLY A 410 -16.09 -23.41 -15.90
C GLY A 410 -15.84 -22.03 -16.53
N ALA A 411 -15.80 -20.97 -15.72
CA ALA A 411 -15.61 -19.60 -16.20
C ALA A 411 -14.24 -19.43 -16.87
N LYS A 412 -14.18 -18.62 -17.93
CA LYS A 412 -12.96 -18.32 -18.68
C LYS A 412 -12.56 -16.87 -18.51
N THR A 413 -11.26 -16.63 -18.42
CA THR A 413 -10.73 -15.27 -18.43
C THR A 413 -10.97 -14.64 -19.80
N PRO A 414 -11.57 -13.43 -19.89
CA PRO A 414 -11.76 -12.76 -21.17
C PRO A 414 -10.42 -12.24 -21.72
N ASP A 415 -9.77 -12.99 -22.62
CA ASP A 415 -8.44 -12.65 -23.18
C ASP A 415 -8.38 -11.25 -23.83
N GLY A 416 -9.52 -10.74 -24.32
CA GLY A 416 -9.61 -9.41 -24.91
C GLY A 416 -9.57 -8.24 -23.91
N HIS A 417 -9.77 -8.49 -22.61
CA HIS A 417 -9.84 -7.42 -21.60
C HIS A 417 -8.48 -7.08 -21.00
N GLY A 418 -7.57 -8.05 -20.89
CA GLY A 418 -6.26 -7.85 -20.25
C GLY A 418 -6.36 -7.15 -18.90
N MET A 419 -5.71 -5.99 -18.74
CA MET A 419 -5.70 -5.18 -17.51
C MET A 419 -6.95 -4.32 -17.27
N SER A 420 -7.99 -4.50 -18.09
CA SER A 420 -9.27 -3.80 -17.92
C SER A 420 -10.25 -4.62 -17.10
N THR A 421 -9.96 -4.73 -15.81
CA THR A 421 -10.63 -5.62 -14.84
C THR A 421 -11.92 -5.06 -14.22
N ASN A 422 -12.28 -3.80 -14.47
CA ASN A 422 -13.52 -3.15 -14.03
C ASN A 422 -14.58 -3.15 -15.13
N ARG A 423 -14.80 -4.32 -15.73
CA ARG A 423 -15.75 -4.54 -16.84
C ARG A 423 -16.59 -5.79 -16.65
N CYS A 424 -17.70 -5.85 -17.35
CA CYS A 424 -18.50 -7.06 -17.45
C CYS A 424 -17.75 -8.10 -18.30
N SER A 425 -17.46 -9.27 -17.73
CA SER A 425 -16.77 -10.35 -18.45
C SER A 425 -17.53 -10.90 -19.67
N GLN A 426 -18.84 -10.68 -19.74
CA GLN A 426 -19.71 -11.16 -20.83
C GLN A 426 -19.81 -10.20 -22.01
N CYS A 427 -19.95 -8.89 -21.77
CA CYS A 427 -20.16 -7.90 -22.85
C CYS A 427 -19.08 -6.82 -22.96
N GLY A 428 -18.10 -6.78 -22.05
CA GLY A 428 -17.02 -5.79 -22.04
C GLY A 428 -17.42 -4.38 -21.60
N ALA A 429 -18.69 -4.16 -21.25
CA ALA A 429 -19.15 -2.85 -20.76
C ALA A 429 -18.49 -2.50 -19.41
N PRO A 430 -18.10 -1.23 -19.18
CA PRO A 430 -17.53 -0.79 -17.91
C PRO A 430 -18.53 -0.94 -16.76
N LEU A 431 -18.03 -1.31 -15.58
CA LEU A 431 -18.88 -1.40 -14.39
C LEU A 431 -19.08 -0.01 -13.79
N THR A 432 -20.35 0.41 -13.67
CA THR A 432 -20.73 1.63 -12.97
C THR A 432 -21.00 1.36 -11.47
N ASP A 433 -21.05 2.41 -10.66
CA ASP A 433 -21.40 2.32 -9.23
C ASP A 433 -22.91 2.54 -8.96
N ASN A 434 -23.79 1.99 -9.79
CA ASN A 434 -25.25 2.12 -9.61
C ASN A 434 -25.83 1.27 -8.46
N GLY A 435 -24.98 0.57 -7.69
CA GLY A 435 -25.37 -0.27 -6.56
C GLY A 435 -26.12 -1.55 -6.92
N GLN A 436 -26.33 -1.85 -8.21
CA GLN A 436 -27.02 -3.06 -8.65
C GLN A 436 -26.01 -4.16 -8.98
N PRO A 437 -26.23 -5.42 -8.54
CA PRO A 437 -25.31 -6.54 -8.79
C PRO A 437 -25.42 -7.09 -10.23
N VAL A 438 -25.96 -6.31 -11.17
CA VAL A 438 -26.20 -6.72 -12.55
C VAL A 438 -25.58 -5.74 -13.54
N CYS A 439 -25.15 -6.25 -14.69
CA CYS A 439 -24.70 -5.42 -15.79
C CYS A 439 -25.90 -4.71 -16.43
N GLU A 440 -25.85 -3.38 -16.54
CA GLU A 440 -26.94 -2.60 -17.15
C GLU A 440 -27.10 -2.82 -18.65
N PHE A 441 -26.09 -3.41 -19.29
CA PHE A 441 -26.04 -3.57 -20.74
C PHE A 441 -26.49 -4.96 -21.18
N CYS A 442 -26.05 -6.02 -20.50
CA CYS A 442 -26.32 -7.41 -20.90
C CYS A 442 -27.03 -8.24 -19.83
N GLY A 443 -27.35 -7.68 -18.67
CA GLY A 443 -28.06 -8.38 -17.58
C GLY A 443 -27.24 -9.43 -16.82
N ASN A 444 -25.93 -9.53 -17.07
CA ASN A 444 -25.06 -10.48 -16.35
C ASN A 444 -25.11 -10.21 -14.83
N VAL A 445 -25.34 -11.25 -14.03
CA VAL A 445 -25.42 -11.16 -12.55
C VAL A 445 -24.04 -11.43 -11.94
N PHE A 446 -23.44 -10.40 -11.37
CA PHE A 446 -22.08 -10.45 -10.82
C PHE A 446 -22.00 -11.16 -9.47
N SER A 447 -22.96 -10.94 -8.58
CA SER A 447 -22.95 -11.47 -7.20
C SER A 447 -22.89 -12.99 -7.10
N SER A 448 -23.22 -13.70 -8.19
CA SER A 448 -23.11 -15.15 -8.27
C SER A 448 -21.68 -15.67 -8.47
N GLY A 449 -20.75 -14.81 -8.90
CA GLY A 449 -19.43 -15.21 -9.36
C GLY A 449 -19.47 -16.21 -10.52
N ALA A 450 -20.56 -16.29 -11.30
CA ALA A 450 -20.68 -17.33 -12.34
C ALA A 450 -19.65 -17.15 -13.47
N ASN A 451 -19.32 -15.90 -13.82
CA ASN A 451 -18.58 -15.55 -15.03
C ASN A 451 -17.27 -14.81 -14.78
N ASP A 452 -17.02 -14.33 -13.57
CA ASP A 452 -15.82 -13.56 -13.24
C ASP A 452 -15.52 -13.63 -11.75
N TRP A 453 -14.32 -13.23 -11.37
CA TRP A 453 -13.84 -13.19 -10.00
C TRP A 453 -14.57 -12.11 -9.18
N VAL A 454 -15.22 -12.56 -8.11
CA VAL A 454 -15.86 -11.70 -7.10
C VAL A 454 -15.35 -12.03 -5.71
N LEU A 455 -15.33 -11.03 -4.84
CA LEU A 455 -14.92 -11.19 -3.45
C LEU A 455 -15.91 -12.07 -2.69
N ARG A 456 -15.40 -13.16 -2.13
CA ARG A 456 -16.11 -14.03 -1.20
C ARG A 456 -15.87 -13.59 0.24
N ASP A 457 -14.61 -13.50 0.63
CA ASP A 457 -14.18 -13.20 1.99
C ASP A 457 -12.91 -12.32 1.99
N VAL A 458 -12.70 -11.61 3.09
CA VAL A 458 -11.45 -10.91 3.37
C VAL A 458 -11.09 -11.11 4.85
N GLY A 459 -9.83 -11.44 5.13
CA GLY A 459 -9.34 -11.63 6.49
C GLY A 459 -7.84 -11.38 6.59
N SER A 460 -7.28 -11.53 7.79
CA SER A 460 -5.84 -11.47 7.97
C SER A 460 -5.12 -12.65 7.33
N TRP A 461 -3.82 -12.48 7.16
CA TRP A 461 -2.93 -13.57 6.78
C TRP A 461 -3.03 -14.79 7.71
N GLU A 462 -3.05 -14.56 9.02
CA GLU A 462 -3.15 -15.62 10.04
C GLU A 462 -4.47 -16.39 9.92
N TRP A 463 -5.57 -15.69 9.66
CA TRP A 463 -6.87 -16.29 9.40
C TRP A 463 -6.81 -17.25 8.21
N TRP A 464 -6.30 -16.79 7.06
CA TRP A 464 -6.23 -17.62 5.88
C TRP A 464 -5.31 -18.84 6.06
N ARG A 465 -4.14 -18.64 6.69
CA ARG A 465 -3.22 -19.74 7.02
C ARG A 465 -3.81 -20.74 8.00
N GLY A 466 -4.56 -20.25 9.01
CA GLY A 466 -5.28 -21.08 9.96
C GLY A 466 -6.38 -21.96 9.32
N HIS A 467 -6.86 -21.58 8.13
CA HIS A 467 -7.82 -22.34 7.32
C HIS A 467 -7.13 -23.20 6.24
N GLY A 468 -5.83 -23.48 6.39
CA GLY A 468 -5.08 -24.37 5.48
C GLY A 468 -4.53 -23.67 4.22
N GLY A 469 -4.52 -22.34 4.19
CA GLY A 469 -3.95 -21.57 3.09
C GLY A 469 -2.48 -21.90 2.81
N VAL A 470 -2.13 -22.06 1.54
CA VAL A 470 -0.77 -22.40 1.09
C VAL A 470 -0.16 -21.20 0.34
N PRO A 471 0.87 -20.53 0.90
CA PRO A 471 1.57 -19.41 0.26
C PRO A 471 2.20 -19.78 -1.07
N ALA A 472 2.28 -18.79 -1.95
CA ALA A 472 3.05 -18.90 -3.17
C ALA A 472 4.51 -19.21 -2.83
N THR A 473 5.14 -20.01 -3.68
CA THR A 473 6.56 -20.38 -3.50
C THR A 473 7.41 -19.64 -4.51
N SER A 474 8.44 -18.95 -4.03
CA SER A 474 9.47 -18.43 -4.92
C SER A 474 10.36 -19.58 -5.37
N ARG A 475 10.36 -19.92 -6.66
CA ARG A 475 11.21 -20.98 -7.23
C ARG A 475 12.71 -20.70 -7.09
N ALA A 476 13.12 -19.46 -6.81
CA ALA A 476 14.51 -19.00 -6.90
C ALA A 476 15.01 -18.18 -5.70
N ALA A 477 14.22 -18.03 -4.63
CA ALA A 477 14.62 -17.25 -3.46
C ALA A 477 15.86 -17.84 -2.76
N PRO A 478 17.00 -17.13 -2.67
CA PRO A 478 18.14 -17.56 -1.84
C PRO A 478 17.71 -17.63 -0.36
N ALA A 479 18.42 -18.37 0.49
CA ALA A 479 18.06 -18.51 1.91
C ALA A 479 17.87 -17.15 2.64
N ALA A 480 18.52 -16.09 2.18
CA ALA A 480 18.35 -14.71 2.65
C ALA A 480 16.95 -14.11 2.38
N ALA A 481 16.22 -14.59 1.38
CA ALA A 481 14.83 -14.22 1.10
C ALA A 481 13.82 -14.94 1.99
N ARG A 482 14.28 -15.76 2.96
CA ARG A 482 13.43 -16.31 4.03
C ARG A 482 13.31 -15.38 5.23
N VAL A 483 14.11 -14.32 5.28
CA VAL A 483 13.99 -13.27 6.30
C VAL A 483 12.83 -12.36 5.89
N PRO A 484 11.77 -12.23 6.72
CA PRO A 484 10.69 -11.31 6.43
C PRO A 484 11.23 -9.91 6.23
N ASP A 485 10.66 -9.16 5.30
CA ASP A 485 11.06 -7.78 5.09
C ASP A 485 10.71 -6.89 6.31
N ARG A 486 11.16 -5.64 6.26
CA ARG A 486 11.03 -4.67 7.35
C ARG A 486 9.58 -4.49 7.81
N GLU A 487 8.64 -4.38 6.89
CA GLU A 487 7.22 -4.17 7.21
C GLU A 487 6.62 -5.38 7.87
N GLU A 488 6.97 -6.58 7.40
CA GLU A 488 6.45 -7.80 8.03
C GLU A 488 7.01 -7.93 9.45
N ARG A 489 8.30 -7.63 9.66
CA ARG A 489 8.86 -7.56 11.02
C ARG A 489 8.13 -6.53 11.89
N GLU A 490 7.86 -5.35 11.35
CA GLU A 490 7.10 -4.31 12.05
C GLU A 490 5.68 -4.76 12.42
N ARG A 491 4.95 -5.37 11.47
CA ARG A 491 3.61 -5.95 11.69
C ARG A 491 3.63 -7.00 12.79
N LEU A 492 4.62 -7.89 12.80
CA LEU A 492 4.75 -8.95 13.80
C LEU A 492 4.99 -8.37 15.20
N VAL A 493 5.90 -7.39 15.35
CA VAL A 493 6.11 -6.72 16.65
C VAL A 493 4.86 -5.95 17.08
N TYR A 494 4.16 -5.32 16.14
CA TYR A 494 2.90 -4.62 16.41
C TYR A 494 1.83 -5.57 16.93
N LEU A 495 1.67 -6.74 16.30
CA LEU A 495 0.77 -7.81 16.77
C LEU A 495 1.15 -8.30 18.17
N MET A 496 2.44 -8.48 18.44
CA MET A 496 2.93 -8.83 19.78
C MET A 496 2.51 -7.79 20.83
N ALA A 497 2.68 -6.51 20.52
CA ALA A 497 2.28 -5.42 21.42
C ALA A 497 0.75 -5.36 21.65
N VAL A 498 -0.05 -5.56 20.59
CA VAL A 498 -1.51 -5.59 20.70
C VAL A 498 -1.99 -6.76 21.57
N MET A 499 -1.38 -7.94 21.44
CA MET A 499 -1.74 -9.10 22.26
C MET A 499 -1.35 -8.92 23.73
N ALA A 500 -0.16 -8.38 24.01
CA ALA A 500 0.25 -8.06 25.38
C ALA A 500 -0.77 -7.11 26.05
N ARG A 501 -1.27 -6.11 25.30
CA ARG A 501 -2.29 -5.18 25.79
C ARG A 501 -3.65 -5.83 26.03
N ALA A 502 -4.02 -6.84 25.24
CA ALA A 502 -5.33 -7.49 25.36
C ALA A 502 -5.55 -8.16 26.72
N ASP A 503 -4.47 -8.48 27.46
CA ASP A 503 -4.52 -9.00 28.83
C ASP A 503 -4.77 -7.94 29.92
N GLY A 504 -4.93 -6.67 29.54
CA GLY A 504 -5.42 -5.60 30.40
C GLY A 504 -4.33 -4.76 31.08
N VAL A 505 -3.12 -5.30 31.29
CA VAL A 505 -1.94 -4.55 31.76
C VAL A 505 -0.69 -5.15 31.12
N VAL A 506 0.12 -4.33 30.47
CA VAL A 506 1.45 -4.74 29.99
C VAL A 506 2.45 -4.47 31.10
N ASP A 507 3.07 -5.53 31.63
CA ASP A 507 4.04 -5.40 32.72
C ASP A 507 5.44 -4.95 32.22
N GLU A 508 6.30 -4.55 33.14
CA GLU A 508 7.65 -4.06 32.82
C GLU A 508 8.53 -5.15 32.18
N SER A 509 8.24 -6.44 32.45
CA SER A 509 8.96 -7.56 31.85
C SER A 509 8.54 -7.78 30.39
N GLU A 510 7.25 -7.66 30.08
CA GLU A 510 6.69 -7.71 28.72
C GLU A 510 7.16 -6.52 27.89
N ARG A 511 7.17 -5.32 28.48
CA ARG A 511 7.71 -4.13 27.81
C ARG A 511 9.19 -4.29 27.45
N LYS A 512 9.99 -4.87 28.34
CA LYS A 512 11.41 -5.19 28.05
C LYS A 512 11.55 -6.24 26.94
N LEU A 513 10.67 -7.24 26.90
CA LEU A 513 10.67 -8.25 25.84
C LEU A 513 10.32 -7.64 24.47
N LEU A 514 9.29 -6.80 24.41
CA LEU A 514 8.93 -6.08 23.19
C LEU A 514 10.05 -5.13 22.73
N ARG A 515 10.72 -4.45 23.67
CA ARG A 515 11.84 -3.55 23.34
C ARG A 515 13.01 -4.31 22.73
N MET A 516 13.32 -5.47 23.30
CA MET A 516 14.32 -6.38 22.74
C MET A 516 13.94 -6.91 21.35
N ALA A 517 12.67 -7.27 21.12
CA ALA A 517 12.20 -7.68 19.79
C ALA A 517 12.33 -6.54 18.78
N SER A 518 11.97 -5.32 19.19
CA SER A 518 12.11 -4.09 18.41
C SER A 518 13.56 -3.87 17.94
N GLU A 519 14.51 -3.90 18.87
CA GLU A 519 15.95 -3.72 18.57
C GLU A 519 16.47 -4.83 17.66
N ARG A 520 16.17 -6.09 17.97
CA ARG A 520 16.70 -7.24 17.22
C ARG A 520 16.16 -7.32 15.80
N TRP A 521 14.88 -7.02 15.62
CA TRP A 521 14.23 -7.08 14.30
C TRP A 521 14.32 -5.77 13.54
N ASN A 522 15.09 -4.81 14.06
CA ASN A 522 15.31 -3.49 13.48
C ASN A 522 13.98 -2.76 13.20
N VAL A 523 13.07 -2.84 14.18
CA VAL A 523 11.78 -2.13 14.20
C VAL A 523 11.92 -0.96 15.17
N PRO A 524 11.52 0.27 14.80
CA PRO A 524 11.64 1.42 15.69
C PRO A 524 10.71 1.32 16.91
N TRP A 525 11.26 1.52 18.13
CA TRP A 525 10.51 1.34 19.38
C TRP A 525 9.29 2.24 19.50
N ALA A 526 9.37 3.48 18.99
CA ALA A 526 8.24 4.40 19.04
C ALA A 526 6.99 3.83 18.35
N ASN A 527 7.15 3.05 17.28
CA ASN A 527 6.03 2.42 16.56
C ASN A 527 5.37 1.33 17.43
N VAL A 528 6.17 0.60 18.20
CA VAL A 528 5.69 -0.41 19.17
C VAL A 528 5.00 0.26 20.35
N GLU A 529 5.56 1.35 20.86
CA GLU A 529 4.97 2.11 21.98
C GLU A 529 3.62 2.74 21.61
N LEU A 530 3.48 3.19 20.37
CA LEU A 530 2.19 3.64 19.84
C LEU A 530 1.17 2.49 19.78
N ALA A 531 1.59 1.28 19.42
CA ALA A 531 0.74 0.09 19.44
C ALA A 531 0.20 -0.19 20.85
N LEU A 532 1.10 -0.14 21.83
CA LEU A 532 0.79 -0.32 23.25
C LEU A 532 -0.20 0.74 23.75
N ASN A 533 -0.03 1.98 23.31
CA ASN A 533 -0.82 3.13 23.76
C ASN A 533 -2.09 3.40 22.91
N ALA A 534 -2.32 2.67 21.82
CA ALA A 534 -3.42 2.93 20.90
C ALA A 534 -4.79 2.69 21.57
N THR A 535 -5.56 3.74 21.85
CA THR A 535 -6.92 3.61 22.41
C THR A 535 -7.97 3.46 21.30
N GLY A 536 -8.84 2.45 21.38
CA GLY A 536 -9.99 2.26 20.46
C GLY A 536 -9.94 1.00 19.58
N ASP A 537 -10.87 0.94 18.61
CA ASP A 537 -11.03 -0.12 17.60
C ASP A 537 -9.82 -0.12 16.64
N SER A 538 -8.72 -0.73 17.08
CA SER A 538 -7.57 -0.95 16.19
C SER A 538 -7.97 -1.92 15.08
N LEU A 539 -7.42 -1.77 13.87
CA LEU A 539 -7.54 -2.76 12.79
C LEU A 539 -7.04 -4.17 13.22
N PHE A 540 -6.28 -4.22 14.31
CA PHE A 540 -5.74 -5.42 14.95
C PHE A 540 -6.63 -6.02 16.05
N GLY A 541 -7.67 -5.30 16.47
CA GLY A 541 -8.52 -5.66 17.58
C GLY A 541 -9.40 -6.85 17.21
N LYS A 542 -8.93 -8.05 17.57
CA LYS A 542 -9.49 -9.39 17.27
C LYS A 542 -8.92 -10.11 16.04
N LEU A 543 -7.65 -9.88 15.68
CA LEU A 543 -7.03 -10.64 14.58
C LEU A 543 -6.68 -12.08 14.95
N ILE A 544 -6.35 -12.36 16.21
CA ILE A 544 -5.88 -13.69 16.64
C ILE A 544 -6.66 -14.12 17.88
N VAL A 545 -7.35 -15.25 17.77
CA VAL A 545 -8.07 -15.88 18.88
C VAL A 545 -7.11 -16.80 19.63
N ARG A 546 -7.17 -16.79 20.98
CA ARG A 546 -6.32 -17.66 21.80
C ARG A 546 -6.58 -19.13 21.53
N GLY A 547 -5.50 -19.90 21.38
CA GLY A 547 -5.55 -21.35 21.15
C GLY A 547 -6.15 -21.76 19.80
N SER A 548 -6.37 -20.82 18.88
CA SER A 548 -6.93 -21.10 17.56
C SER A 548 -5.84 -21.44 16.53
N SER A 549 -6.26 -21.87 15.34
CA SER A 549 -5.32 -22.13 14.24
C SER A 549 -4.62 -20.86 13.74
N GLU A 550 -5.25 -19.69 13.89
CA GLU A 550 -4.63 -18.39 13.66
C GLU A 550 -3.48 -18.13 14.62
N ALA A 551 -3.65 -18.45 15.91
CA ALA A 551 -2.58 -18.34 16.90
C ALA A 551 -1.42 -19.28 16.58
N GLU A 552 -1.71 -20.50 16.11
CA GLU A 552 -0.67 -21.43 15.65
C GLU A 552 0.07 -20.91 14.43
N SER A 553 -0.65 -20.32 13.46
CA SER A 553 -0.05 -19.72 12.27
C SER A 553 0.90 -18.58 12.66
N PHE A 554 0.43 -17.65 13.49
CA PHE A 554 1.23 -16.54 13.96
C PHE A 554 2.47 -17.01 14.73
N MET A 555 2.33 -18.03 15.59
CA MET A 555 3.45 -18.62 16.31
C MET A 555 4.52 -19.18 15.36
N ARG A 556 4.12 -19.84 14.27
CA ARG A 556 5.06 -20.34 13.24
C ARG A 556 5.83 -19.20 12.56
N GLU A 557 5.18 -18.07 12.30
CA GLU A 557 5.84 -16.91 11.72
C GLU A 557 6.88 -16.31 12.66
N LEU A 558 6.53 -16.13 13.94
CA LEU A 558 7.49 -15.65 14.96
C LEU A 558 8.72 -16.55 15.06
N VAL A 559 8.52 -17.87 15.03
CA VAL A 559 9.64 -18.83 15.03
C VAL A 559 10.46 -18.72 13.75
N GLN A 560 9.84 -18.55 12.59
CA GLN A 560 10.56 -18.37 11.33
C GLN A 560 11.43 -17.12 11.36
N VAL A 561 10.93 -16.01 11.91
CA VAL A 561 11.72 -14.77 12.06
C VAL A 561 12.87 -14.97 13.04
N ALA A 562 12.62 -15.63 14.18
CA ALA A 562 13.66 -15.92 15.16
C ALA A 562 14.74 -16.90 14.61
N LYS A 563 14.37 -17.82 13.73
CA LYS A 563 15.32 -18.74 13.07
C LYS A 563 16.07 -18.10 11.88
N ALA A 564 15.88 -16.81 11.59
CA ALA A 564 16.46 -16.15 10.41
C ALA A 564 18.01 -16.21 10.36
N ASP A 565 18.67 -16.16 11.51
CA ASP A 565 20.14 -16.28 11.65
C ASP A 565 20.62 -17.73 11.82
N GLY A 566 19.69 -18.69 11.76
CA GLY A 566 19.94 -20.13 11.86
C GLY A 566 19.96 -20.68 13.29
N LYS A 567 19.84 -19.85 14.35
CA LYS A 567 19.83 -20.34 15.75
C LYS A 567 18.97 -19.46 16.66
N ILE A 568 18.03 -20.09 17.37
CA ILE A 568 17.26 -19.42 18.43
C ILE A 568 18.11 -19.37 19.72
N ASP A 569 18.43 -18.17 20.20
CA ASP A 569 19.14 -17.99 21.46
C ASP A 569 18.22 -18.00 22.70
N ALA A 570 18.82 -17.94 23.90
CA ALA A 570 18.06 -17.97 25.15
C ALA A 570 17.08 -16.80 25.31
N ARG A 571 17.40 -15.63 24.74
CA ARG A 571 16.54 -14.45 24.80
C ARG A 571 15.37 -14.56 23.83
N GLU A 572 15.61 -15.05 22.62
CA GLU A 572 14.55 -15.35 21.65
C GLU A 572 13.64 -16.46 22.13
N ARG A 573 14.18 -17.50 22.77
CA ARG A 573 13.36 -18.54 23.39
C ARG A 573 12.45 -17.98 24.47
N LYS A 574 12.93 -17.01 25.26
CA LYS A 574 12.11 -16.30 26.25
C LYS A 574 11.02 -15.45 25.60
N LEU A 575 11.35 -14.74 24.51
CA LEU A 575 10.39 -13.97 23.72
C LEU A 575 9.28 -14.88 23.15
N LEU A 576 9.65 -15.98 22.51
CA LEU A 576 8.73 -16.97 21.94
C LEU A 576 7.88 -17.66 23.01
N ALA A 577 8.43 -17.91 24.20
CA ALA A 577 7.67 -18.46 25.32
C ALA A 577 6.63 -17.48 25.88
N SER A 578 6.96 -16.19 25.97
CA SER A 578 6.01 -15.15 26.33
C SER A 578 4.91 -15.04 25.27
N ALA A 579 5.26 -14.96 23.98
CA ALA A 579 4.30 -14.95 22.89
C ALA A 579 3.38 -16.18 22.92
N ALA A 580 3.93 -17.39 23.08
CA ALA A 580 3.16 -18.62 23.19
C ALA A 580 2.18 -18.59 24.38
N THR A 581 2.53 -17.93 25.48
CA THR A 581 1.63 -17.75 26.63
C THR A 581 0.46 -16.84 26.28
N HIS A 582 0.71 -15.69 25.66
CA HIS A 582 -0.36 -14.81 25.18
C HIS A 582 -1.25 -15.47 24.11
N LEU A 583 -0.71 -16.40 23.34
CA LEU A 583 -1.43 -17.15 22.30
C LEU A 583 -2.19 -18.37 22.84
N GLY A 584 -1.98 -18.77 24.11
CA GLY A 584 -2.57 -20.00 24.67
C GLY A 584 -1.91 -21.29 24.16
N LEU A 585 -0.64 -21.22 23.76
CA LEU A 585 0.14 -22.30 23.14
C LEU A 585 1.35 -22.75 23.97
N SER A 586 1.49 -22.32 25.24
CA SER A 586 2.69 -22.59 26.07
C SER A 586 3.09 -24.06 26.13
N GLY A 587 2.11 -24.98 26.24
CA GLY A 587 2.37 -26.43 26.31
C GLY A 587 2.84 -27.07 24.99
N ARG A 588 2.76 -26.33 23.87
CA ARG A 588 3.11 -26.80 22.52
C ARG A 588 4.28 -26.06 21.91
N LEU A 589 4.93 -25.15 22.64
CA LEU A 589 6.04 -24.34 22.12
C LEU A 589 7.14 -25.21 21.47
N ASP A 590 7.50 -26.33 22.09
CA ASP A 590 8.54 -27.23 21.58
C ASP A 590 8.16 -27.91 20.25
N GLU A 591 6.87 -27.98 19.90
CA GLU A 591 6.42 -28.44 18.57
C GLU A 591 6.78 -27.45 17.48
N PHE A 592 6.71 -26.15 17.78
CA PHE A 592 7.03 -25.08 16.84
C PHE A 592 8.54 -24.83 16.72
N LEU A 593 9.30 -25.13 17.78
CA LEU A 593 10.76 -24.95 17.79
C LEU A 593 11.52 -26.04 17.03
N LYS A 594 10.91 -27.22 16.82
CA LYS A 594 11.43 -28.24 15.89
C LYS A 594 11.39 -27.68 14.48
#